data_AF-A0A5N7B1X0-F1
#
_entry.id   AF-A0A5N7B1X0-F1
#
_cell.length_a   1.000
_cell.length_b   1.000
_cell.length_c   1.000
_cell.angle_alpha   90.00
_cell.angle_beta   90.00
_cell.angle_gamma   90.00
#
_symmetry.space_group_name_H-M   'P 1'
#
loop_
_entity.id
_entity.type
_entity.pdbx_description
1 polymer ?
#
loop_
_entity_poly.entity_id
_entity_poly.type
_entity_poly.pdbx_seq_one_letter_code
_entity_poly.pdbx_strand_id
1 'polypeptide(L)'
;MESDSDTQSDVDLLILDYLLCTSIYGLVHTRGVEAQEQTSQCDLDWHIDTVYAIKSVFPHSGLLPDDFQAKVRLFEFANALRWYPNARVASQIRQPGLCSSGYWPTEKPISLSELTETFITLCRTIGTRLPEATWGDIAAQFVVQAAVEEYRKSESSASLSKHIAWAKKMSDQTANMNEAFTKCISYLQPPHGASLSVHMRIVSTKFPIDKFKCAVFDTLAKIMKVLEPPVLIQLERGQLWGLSRAETKQLKERVGLK
;
A
#
# COMPACT_ATOMS: atom_id res chain seq x y z
N MET A 1 -8.74 38.93 5.13
CA MET A 1 -7.30 38.89 4.79
C MET A 1 -7.10 37.59 4.06
N GLU A 2 -6.96 37.63 2.74
CA GLU A 2 -6.52 36.47 1.97
C GLU A 2 -5.10 36.13 2.40
N SER A 3 -4.87 34.88 2.77
CA SER A 3 -3.52 34.34 2.93
C SER A 3 -2.80 34.43 1.59
N ASP A 4 -1.50 34.73 1.64
CA ASP A 4 -0.62 34.63 0.49
C ASP A 4 -0.77 33.24 -0.15
N SER A 5 -0.89 33.16 -1.48
CA SER A 5 -1.25 31.91 -2.18
C SER A 5 -0.27 30.77 -1.87
N ASP A 6 0.98 31.13 -1.65
CA ASP A 6 2.07 30.21 -1.33
C ASP A 6 1.91 29.64 0.09
N THR A 7 1.47 30.46 1.04
CA THR A 7 1.21 30.02 2.43
C THR A 7 0.02 29.05 2.49
N GLN A 8 -1.03 29.30 1.68
CA GLN A 8 -2.19 28.41 1.63
C GLN A 8 -1.80 27.02 1.10
N SER A 9 -1.00 26.98 0.03
CA SER A 9 -0.50 25.74 -0.55
C SER A 9 0.33 24.92 0.44
N ASP A 10 1.19 25.59 1.22
CA ASP A 10 2.01 24.92 2.25
C ASP A 10 1.13 24.33 3.36
N VAL A 11 0.16 25.09 3.85
CA VAL A 11 -0.78 24.62 4.89
C VAL A 11 -1.58 23.43 4.40
N ASP A 12 -2.11 23.50 3.19
CA ASP A 12 -2.88 22.41 2.60
C ASP A 12 -2.01 21.13 2.47
N LEU A 13 -0.72 21.28 2.17
CA LEU A 13 0.20 20.15 2.01
C LEU A 13 0.49 19.50 3.36
N LEU A 14 0.67 20.30 4.40
CA LEU A 14 0.84 19.83 5.77
C LEU A 14 -0.38 19.06 6.27
N ILE A 15 -1.59 19.56 5.96
CA ILE A 15 -2.85 18.88 6.29
C ILE A 15 -2.96 17.57 5.53
N LEU A 16 -2.70 17.57 4.22
CA LEU A 16 -2.78 16.37 3.41
C LEU A 16 -1.75 15.31 3.84
N ASP A 17 -0.51 15.70 4.15
CA ASP A 17 0.53 14.79 4.64
C ASP A 17 0.14 14.14 5.98
N TYR A 18 -0.48 14.92 6.87
CA TYR A 18 -1.02 14.42 8.13
C TYR A 18 -2.16 13.42 7.93
N LEU A 19 -3.15 13.77 7.11
CA LEU A 19 -4.30 12.91 6.82
C LEU A 19 -3.86 11.62 6.13
N LEU A 20 -2.89 11.71 5.24
CA LEU A 20 -2.31 10.58 4.54
C LEU A 20 -1.62 9.62 5.53
N CYS A 21 -0.76 10.14 6.41
CA CYS A 21 -0.07 9.32 7.40
C CYS A 21 -1.01 8.67 8.41
N THR A 22 -2.03 9.38 8.89
CA THR A 22 -3.03 8.83 9.82
C THR A 22 -3.89 7.75 9.13
N SER A 23 -4.28 7.98 7.87
CA SER A 23 -5.04 6.99 7.09
C SER A 23 -4.22 5.74 6.79
N ILE A 24 -2.94 5.89 6.42
CA ILE A 24 -2.02 4.77 6.24
C ILE A 24 -1.86 4.00 7.55
N TYR A 25 -1.69 4.71 8.67
CA TYR A 25 -1.58 4.08 9.98
C TYR A 25 -2.80 3.21 10.27
N GLY A 26 -4.00 3.74 10.04
CA GLY A 26 -5.25 2.99 10.13
C GLY A 26 -5.28 1.77 9.20
N LEU A 27 -4.96 1.95 7.91
CA LEU A 27 -4.92 0.86 6.93
C LEU A 27 -3.96 -0.28 7.30
N VAL A 28 -2.81 0.06 7.88
CA VAL A 28 -1.76 -0.92 8.21
C VAL A 28 -2.05 -1.63 9.55
N HIS A 29 -2.70 -0.97 10.51
CA HIS A 29 -2.85 -1.47 11.88
C HIS A 29 -4.25 -1.94 12.26
N THR A 30 -5.29 -1.73 11.44
CA THR A 30 -6.68 -2.15 11.74
C THR A 30 -6.92 -3.67 11.68
N ARG A 31 -5.88 -4.49 11.73
CA ARG A 31 -6.00 -5.95 11.70
C ARG A 31 -5.93 -6.52 13.12
N GLY A 32 -7.09 -6.81 13.74
CA GLY A 32 -7.09 -7.68 14.92
C GLY A 32 -8.26 -7.74 15.90
N VAL A 33 -9.42 -7.08 15.72
CA VAL A 33 -10.51 -7.21 16.71
C VAL A 33 -11.89 -7.28 16.04
N GLU A 34 -12.35 -8.51 15.82
CA GLU A 34 -13.63 -8.89 15.19
C GLU A 34 -14.91 -8.41 15.93
N ALA A 35 -14.80 -7.64 17.02
CA ALA A 35 -15.95 -7.18 17.81
C ALA A 35 -16.26 -5.68 17.69
N GLN A 36 -15.40 -4.87 17.04
CA GLN A 36 -15.56 -3.41 16.93
C GLN A 36 -15.44 -2.87 15.48
N GLU A 37 -15.46 -3.80 14.51
CA GLU A 37 -15.06 -3.55 13.12
C GLU A 37 -15.93 -2.53 12.37
N GLN A 38 -17.24 -2.47 12.60
CA GLN A 38 -18.10 -1.58 11.80
C GLN A 38 -17.84 -0.09 12.06
N THR A 39 -17.75 0.34 13.32
CA THR A 39 -17.43 1.73 13.67
C THR A 39 -16.02 2.14 13.24
N SER A 40 -15.02 1.29 13.50
CA SER A 40 -13.63 1.58 13.08
C SER A 40 -13.44 1.60 11.57
N GLN A 41 -14.25 0.83 10.85
CA GLN A 41 -14.18 0.75 9.39
C GLN A 41 -14.88 1.94 8.72
N CYS A 42 -16.02 2.40 9.26
CA CYS A 42 -16.65 3.65 8.84
C CYS A 42 -15.71 4.85 9.02
N ASP A 43 -15.00 4.92 10.16
CA ASP A 43 -14.04 5.99 10.42
C ASP A 43 -12.88 5.96 9.41
N LEU A 44 -12.35 4.77 9.09
CA LEU A 44 -11.27 4.63 8.11
C LEU A 44 -11.71 4.98 6.68
N ASP A 45 -12.92 4.57 6.29
CA ASP A 45 -13.47 4.88 4.96
C ASP A 45 -13.69 6.39 4.79
N TRP A 46 -14.18 7.08 5.84
CA TRP A 46 -14.26 8.55 5.87
C TRP A 46 -12.89 9.22 5.71
N HIS A 47 -11.88 8.73 6.43
CA HIS A 47 -10.51 9.24 6.32
C HIS A 47 -9.97 9.09 4.88
N ILE A 48 -10.21 7.94 4.25
CA ILE A 48 -9.80 7.66 2.88
C ILE A 48 -10.49 8.61 1.89
N ASP A 49 -11.82 8.76 2.00
CA ASP A 49 -12.61 9.66 1.14
C ASP A 49 -12.13 11.11 1.28
N THR A 50 -11.80 11.53 2.50
CA THR A 50 -11.27 12.87 2.80
C THR A 50 -9.90 13.08 2.12
N VAL A 51 -9.00 12.10 2.18
CA VAL A 51 -7.69 12.15 1.50
C VAL A 51 -7.88 12.31 -0.01
N TYR A 52 -8.78 11.55 -0.63
CA TYR A 52 -9.05 11.68 -2.07
C TYR A 52 -9.67 13.02 -2.44
N ALA A 53 -10.62 13.52 -1.63
CA ALA A 53 -11.26 14.81 -1.87
C ALA A 53 -10.26 15.97 -1.79
N ILE A 54 -9.35 15.97 -0.82
CA ILE A 54 -8.34 17.03 -0.69
C ILE A 54 -7.29 16.90 -1.80
N LYS A 55 -6.85 15.68 -2.11
CA LYS A 55 -5.88 15.44 -3.19
C LYS A 55 -6.39 15.90 -4.56
N SER A 56 -7.69 15.81 -4.84
CA SER A 56 -8.26 16.22 -6.14
C SER A 56 -8.30 17.73 -6.35
N VAL A 57 -8.33 18.50 -5.26
CA VAL A 57 -8.31 19.97 -5.27
C VAL A 57 -6.87 20.51 -5.27
N PHE A 58 -5.89 19.67 -4.96
CA PHE A 58 -4.49 20.04 -4.91
C PHE A 58 -3.91 20.34 -6.31
N PRO A 59 -3.37 21.55 -6.54
CA PRO A 59 -2.79 21.89 -7.83
C PRO A 59 -1.59 20.97 -8.13
N HIS A 60 -1.62 20.30 -9.28
CA HIS A 60 -0.59 19.35 -9.73
C HIS A 60 0.74 20.02 -10.14
N SER A 61 0.92 21.31 -9.85
CA SER A 61 1.92 22.17 -10.46
C SER A 61 3.20 22.37 -9.64
N GLY A 62 3.33 21.73 -8.47
CA GLY A 62 4.55 21.75 -7.65
C GLY A 62 5.30 20.42 -7.68
N LEU A 63 6.64 20.46 -7.66
CA LEU A 63 7.46 19.29 -7.33
C LEU A 63 7.19 18.90 -5.88
N LEU A 64 6.30 17.94 -5.66
CA LEU A 64 6.02 17.40 -4.33
C LEU A 64 7.27 16.73 -3.75
N PRO A 65 7.56 16.88 -2.44
CA PRO A 65 8.67 16.18 -1.80
C PRO A 65 8.61 14.66 -2.04
N ASP A 66 9.77 14.03 -2.22
CA ASP A 66 9.87 12.59 -2.51
C ASP A 66 9.13 11.74 -1.46
N ASP A 67 9.22 12.11 -0.19
CA ASP A 67 8.56 11.42 0.92
C ASP A 67 7.05 11.52 0.85
N PHE A 68 6.54 12.67 0.45
CA PHE A 68 5.11 12.86 0.24
C PHE A 68 4.61 11.97 -0.90
N GLN A 69 5.33 11.93 -2.03
CA GLN A 69 4.99 11.05 -3.15
C GLN A 69 5.04 9.57 -2.76
N ALA A 70 6.03 9.18 -1.95
CA ALA A 70 6.16 7.83 -1.43
C ALA A 70 4.97 7.45 -0.53
N LYS A 71 4.53 8.36 0.36
CA LYS A 71 3.33 8.16 1.19
C LYS A 71 2.07 8.02 0.33
N VAL A 72 1.92 8.82 -0.73
CA VAL A 72 0.75 8.73 -1.62
C VAL A 72 0.69 7.36 -2.28
N ARG A 73 1.82 6.90 -2.85
CA ARG A 73 1.90 5.55 -3.46
C ARG A 73 1.64 4.44 -2.46
N LEU A 74 2.15 4.59 -1.23
CA LEU A 74 1.93 3.62 -0.16
C LEU A 74 0.45 3.55 0.22
N PHE A 75 -0.20 4.70 0.40
CA PHE A 75 -1.63 4.78 0.69
C PHE A 75 -2.48 4.13 -0.40
N GLU A 76 -2.24 4.49 -1.67
CA GLU A 76 -2.96 3.93 -2.81
C GLU A 76 -2.79 2.42 -2.90
N PHE A 77 -1.56 1.93 -2.71
CA PHE A 77 -1.26 0.51 -2.70
C PHE A 77 -1.95 -0.22 -1.53
N ALA A 78 -1.85 0.31 -0.31
CA ALA A 78 -2.46 -0.27 0.89
C ALA A 78 -3.99 -0.37 0.74
N ASN A 79 -4.61 0.69 0.23
CA ASN A 79 -6.04 0.72 -0.02
C ASN A 79 -6.46 -0.26 -1.12
N ALA A 80 -5.70 -0.33 -2.23
CA ALA A 80 -5.96 -1.31 -3.30
C ALA A 80 -5.85 -2.77 -2.79
N LEU A 81 -4.83 -3.08 -1.99
CA LEU A 81 -4.62 -4.40 -1.42
C LEU A 81 -5.69 -4.79 -0.38
N ARG A 82 -6.21 -3.81 0.38
CA ARG A 82 -7.32 -4.04 1.33
C ARG A 82 -8.52 -4.67 0.62
N TRP A 83 -8.90 -4.11 -0.53
CA TRP A 83 -10.06 -4.56 -1.32
C TRP A 83 -9.81 -5.83 -2.14
N TYR A 84 -8.57 -6.31 -2.27
CA TYR A 84 -8.27 -7.56 -2.97
C TYR A 84 -8.76 -8.80 -2.19
N PRO A 85 -9.42 -9.81 -2.83
CA PRO A 85 -9.79 -9.90 -4.25
C PRO A 85 -11.16 -9.29 -4.58
N ASN A 86 -11.89 -8.85 -3.56
CA ASN A 86 -13.28 -8.41 -3.59
C ASN A 86 -13.45 -6.91 -3.87
N ALA A 87 -12.78 -6.38 -4.90
CA ALA A 87 -13.05 -5.01 -5.38
C ALA A 87 -14.53 -4.83 -5.83
N ARG A 88 -15.31 -5.92 -5.90
CA ARG A 88 -16.74 -5.94 -6.26
C ARG A 88 -17.75 -5.80 -5.12
N VAL A 89 -17.39 -5.93 -3.84
CA VAL A 89 -18.43 -6.10 -2.78
C VAL A 89 -18.90 -4.79 -2.14
N ALA A 90 -18.14 -3.70 -2.24
CA ALA A 90 -18.55 -2.42 -1.64
C ALA A 90 -19.66 -1.67 -2.41
N SER A 91 -19.95 -2.04 -3.66
CA SER A 91 -20.92 -1.32 -4.50
C SER A 91 -22.34 -1.91 -4.50
N GLN A 92 -22.56 -3.11 -3.95
CA GLN A 92 -23.88 -3.79 -4.05
C GLN A 92 -24.62 -4.00 -2.73
N ILE A 93 -24.02 -3.70 -1.57
CA ILE A 93 -24.73 -3.68 -0.26
C ILE A 93 -24.68 -2.26 0.36
N ARG A 94 -24.80 -1.20 -0.46
CA ARG A 94 -24.99 0.16 0.07
C ARG A 94 -26.45 0.56 -0.06
N GLN A 95 -27.14 0.61 1.09
CA GLN A 95 -28.39 1.33 1.23
C GLN A 95 -28.22 2.81 0.86
N PRO A 96 -29.29 3.46 0.37
CA PRO A 96 -29.25 4.85 -0.07
C PRO A 96 -29.31 5.79 1.14
N GLY A 97 -28.16 6.24 1.61
CA GLY A 97 -28.10 7.25 2.67
C GLY A 97 -26.68 7.65 3.00
N LEU A 98 -26.19 8.70 2.33
CA LEU A 98 -25.06 9.55 2.73
C LEU A 98 -23.71 8.81 2.94
N CYS A 99 -22.93 8.67 1.86
CA CYS A 99 -21.44 8.69 1.82
C CYS A 99 -20.90 8.05 0.53
N SER A 100 -21.31 8.55 -0.64
CA SER A 100 -20.69 8.14 -1.91
C SER A 100 -20.14 9.35 -2.63
N SER A 101 -18.85 9.63 -2.45
CA SER A 101 -18.08 10.46 -3.37
C SER A 101 -17.51 9.55 -4.46
N GLY A 102 -18.01 9.71 -5.68
CA GLY A 102 -17.75 8.84 -6.83
C GLY A 102 -16.40 9.07 -7.52
N TYR A 103 -15.29 8.77 -6.86
CA TYR A 103 -13.94 8.90 -7.43
C TYR A 103 -13.21 7.55 -7.62
N TRP A 104 -13.89 6.54 -8.17
CA TRP A 104 -13.20 5.33 -8.64
C TRP A 104 -13.31 5.23 -10.17
N PRO A 105 -12.20 5.35 -10.92
CA PRO A 105 -12.18 5.00 -12.33
C PRO A 105 -12.43 3.49 -12.50
N THR A 106 -13.62 3.15 -13.00
CA THR A 106 -13.93 2.06 -13.95
C THR A 106 -13.43 0.62 -13.67
N GLU A 107 -14.38 -0.19 -13.16
CA GLU A 107 -14.80 -1.54 -13.61
C GLU A 107 -13.84 -2.75 -13.62
N LYS A 108 -12.50 -2.62 -13.59
CA LYS A 108 -11.61 -3.79 -13.60
C LYS A 108 -11.10 -4.14 -12.19
N PRO A 109 -11.33 -5.37 -11.67
CA PRO A 109 -10.71 -5.80 -10.43
C PRO A 109 -9.18 -5.82 -10.60
N ILE A 110 -8.48 -5.13 -9.71
CA ILE A 110 -7.02 -5.06 -9.71
C ILE A 110 -6.46 -6.49 -9.54
N SER A 111 -5.57 -6.89 -10.44
CA SER A 111 -4.91 -8.19 -10.40
C SER A 111 -3.70 -8.19 -9.46
N LEU A 112 -3.30 -9.36 -8.97
CA LEU A 112 -2.08 -9.46 -8.17
C LEU A 112 -0.82 -9.14 -8.98
N SER A 113 -0.82 -9.37 -10.29
CA SER A 113 0.27 -8.95 -11.17
C SER A 113 0.42 -7.43 -11.20
N GLU A 114 -0.68 -6.69 -11.33
CA GLU A 114 -0.67 -5.22 -11.27
C GLU A 114 -0.20 -4.74 -9.89
N LEU A 115 -0.72 -5.33 -8.80
CA LEU A 115 -0.25 -5.01 -7.44
C LEU A 115 1.24 -5.34 -7.24
N THR A 116 1.75 -6.40 -7.86
CA THR A 116 3.18 -6.77 -7.77
C THR A 116 4.05 -5.65 -8.35
N GLU A 117 3.68 -5.13 -9.52
CA GLU A 117 4.41 -4.04 -10.18
C GLU A 117 4.37 -2.76 -9.34
N THR A 118 3.21 -2.41 -8.79
CA THR A 118 3.06 -1.26 -7.88
C THR A 118 3.90 -1.43 -6.62
N PHE A 119 3.88 -2.61 -5.99
CA PHE A 119 4.64 -2.91 -4.78
C PHE A 119 6.15 -2.79 -4.99
N ILE A 120 6.67 -3.41 -6.06
CA ILE A 120 8.09 -3.36 -6.40
C ILE A 120 8.52 -1.93 -6.71
N THR A 121 7.69 -1.19 -7.47
CA THR A 121 7.96 0.22 -7.79
C THR A 121 7.99 1.09 -6.55
N LEU A 122 7.05 0.88 -5.62
CA LEU A 122 7.04 1.55 -4.32
C LEU A 122 8.35 1.27 -3.57
N CYS A 123 8.72 0.00 -3.39
CA CYS A 123 9.93 -0.37 -2.64
C CYS A 123 11.20 0.20 -3.28
N ARG A 124 11.31 0.21 -4.62
CA ARG A 124 12.43 0.82 -5.34
C ARG A 124 12.49 2.33 -5.17
N THR A 125 11.35 3.01 -5.08
CA THR A 125 11.27 4.47 -4.87
C THR A 125 11.74 4.85 -3.47
N ILE A 126 11.51 4.01 -2.47
CA ILE A 126 12.08 4.18 -1.12
C ILE A 126 13.62 4.07 -1.14
N GLY A 127 14.14 3.26 -2.06
CA GLY A 127 15.56 3.17 -2.36
C GLY A 127 16.36 2.62 -1.18
N THR A 128 17.50 3.24 -0.90
CA THR A 128 18.45 2.80 0.14
C THR A 128 17.90 2.87 1.57
N ARG A 129 16.78 3.58 1.78
CA ARG A 129 16.13 3.71 3.09
C ARG A 129 15.48 2.42 3.56
N LEU A 130 15.17 1.49 2.64
CA LEU A 130 14.65 0.17 2.98
C LEU A 130 15.52 -0.91 2.32
N PRO A 131 16.27 -1.70 3.10
CA PRO A 131 17.09 -2.78 2.56
C PRO A 131 16.26 -3.76 1.75
N GLU A 132 16.77 -4.19 0.59
CA GLU A 132 16.07 -5.11 -0.33
C GLU A 132 15.67 -6.43 0.33
N ALA A 133 16.50 -6.95 1.23
CA ALA A 133 16.20 -8.14 2.04
C ALA A 133 14.90 -8.01 2.86
N THR A 134 14.42 -6.79 3.12
CA THR A 134 13.19 -6.53 3.89
C THR A 134 11.92 -6.81 3.09
N TRP A 135 11.97 -6.65 1.76
CA TRP A 135 10.79 -6.72 0.89
C TRP A 135 10.94 -7.71 -0.28
N GLY A 136 12.16 -8.16 -0.59
CA GLY A 136 12.45 -9.07 -1.69
C GLY A 136 11.69 -10.41 -1.61
N ASP A 137 11.64 -11.01 -0.42
CA ASP A 137 10.86 -12.24 -0.18
C ASP A 137 9.36 -12.02 -0.41
N ILE A 138 8.84 -10.85 -0.04
CA ILE A 138 7.43 -10.49 -0.23
C ILE A 138 7.12 -10.29 -1.71
N ALA A 139 8.00 -9.61 -2.45
CA ALA A 139 7.89 -9.50 -3.90
C ALA A 139 7.95 -10.86 -4.60
N ALA A 140 8.78 -11.80 -4.11
CA ALA A 140 8.82 -13.16 -4.64
C ALA A 140 7.53 -13.94 -4.33
N GLN A 141 6.93 -13.73 -3.15
CA GLN A 141 5.62 -14.32 -2.83
C GLN A 141 4.49 -13.73 -3.68
N PHE A 142 4.54 -12.44 -4.01
CA PHE A 142 3.61 -11.79 -4.94
C PHE A 142 3.52 -12.55 -6.27
N VAL A 143 4.66 -12.95 -6.83
CA VAL A 143 4.74 -13.76 -8.05
C VAL A 143 3.97 -15.07 -7.93
N VAL A 144 4.17 -15.80 -6.83
CA VAL A 144 3.49 -17.08 -6.60
C VAL A 144 1.98 -16.87 -6.48
N GLN A 145 1.57 -15.85 -5.74
CA GLN A 145 0.16 -15.51 -5.57
C GLN A 145 -0.49 -15.10 -6.89
N ALA A 146 0.20 -14.29 -7.71
CA ALA A 146 -0.27 -13.89 -9.03
C ALA A 146 -0.40 -15.08 -9.99
N ALA A 147 0.55 -16.02 -9.97
CA ALA A 147 0.48 -17.25 -10.77
C ALA A 147 -0.66 -18.18 -10.32
N VAL A 148 -0.90 -18.31 -9.02
CA VAL A 148 -2.04 -19.06 -8.46
C VAL A 148 -3.36 -18.40 -8.85
N GLU A 149 -3.46 -17.07 -8.78
CA GLU A 149 -4.62 -16.32 -9.22
C GLU A 149 -4.91 -16.56 -10.71
N GLU A 150 -3.90 -16.44 -11.57
CA GLU A 150 -4.07 -16.61 -13.02
C GLU A 150 -4.50 -18.03 -13.37
N TYR A 151 -3.88 -19.03 -12.73
CA TYR A 151 -4.28 -20.42 -12.92
C TYR A 151 -5.72 -20.66 -12.46
N ARG A 152 -6.16 -20.07 -11.35
CA ARG A 152 -7.56 -20.17 -10.90
C ARG A 152 -8.56 -19.55 -11.86
N LYS A 153 -8.18 -18.49 -12.58
CA LYS A 153 -9.04 -17.80 -13.56
C LYS A 153 -9.17 -18.59 -14.87
N SER A 154 -8.06 -19.19 -15.32
CA SER A 154 -7.96 -19.76 -16.66
C SER A 154 -7.98 -21.30 -16.70
N GLU A 155 -7.63 -21.94 -15.58
CA GLU A 155 -7.30 -23.37 -15.45
C GLU A 155 -6.30 -23.87 -16.52
N SER A 156 -5.55 -22.94 -17.11
CA SER A 156 -4.73 -23.18 -18.31
C SER A 156 -3.25 -23.25 -17.97
N SER A 157 -2.60 -24.34 -18.37
CA SER A 157 -1.14 -24.48 -18.28
C SER A 157 -0.42 -23.43 -19.12
N ALA A 158 -1.01 -22.96 -20.23
CA ALA A 158 -0.40 -21.94 -21.08
C ALA A 158 -0.37 -20.58 -20.37
N SER A 159 -1.44 -20.22 -19.65
CA SER A 159 -1.48 -18.96 -18.88
C SER A 159 -0.48 -18.98 -17.72
N LEU A 160 -0.39 -20.11 -17.01
CA LEU A 160 0.62 -20.28 -15.96
C LEU A 160 2.05 -20.13 -16.49
N SER A 161 2.36 -20.75 -17.63
CA SER A 161 3.68 -20.62 -18.27
C SER A 161 4.00 -19.17 -18.67
N LYS A 162 3.01 -18.40 -19.12
CA LYS A 162 3.16 -16.98 -19.42
C LYS A 162 3.50 -16.18 -18.15
N HIS A 163 2.83 -16.45 -17.03
CA HIS A 163 3.14 -15.81 -15.74
C HIS A 163 4.52 -16.21 -15.20
N ILE A 164 4.93 -17.47 -15.36
CA ILE A 164 6.29 -17.90 -15.01
C ILE A 164 7.33 -17.15 -15.85
N ALA A 165 7.09 -16.95 -17.15
CA ALA A 165 7.98 -16.17 -18.00
C ALA A 165 8.04 -14.69 -17.59
N TRP A 166 6.90 -14.08 -17.25
CA TRP A 166 6.83 -12.73 -16.70
C TRP A 166 7.63 -12.61 -15.40
N ALA A 167 7.49 -13.57 -14.49
CA ALA A 167 8.23 -13.61 -13.23
C ALA A 167 9.75 -13.72 -13.42
N LYS A 168 10.20 -14.56 -14.35
CA LYS A 168 11.62 -14.69 -14.71
C LYS A 168 12.18 -13.38 -15.25
N LYS A 169 11.46 -12.74 -16.18
CA LYS A 169 11.84 -11.43 -16.71
C LYS A 169 11.94 -10.38 -15.59
N MET A 170 11.06 -10.43 -14.59
CA MET A 170 11.09 -9.54 -13.44
C MET A 170 12.28 -9.82 -12.51
N SER A 171 12.67 -11.09 -12.34
CA SER A 171 13.88 -11.50 -11.62
C SER A 171 15.16 -11.02 -12.30
N ASP A 172 15.25 -11.15 -13.63
CA ASP A 172 16.44 -10.76 -14.41
C ASP A 172 16.75 -9.26 -14.30
N GLN A 173 15.73 -8.45 -14.00
CA GLN A 173 15.87 -7.01 -13.76
C GLN A 173 16.40 -6.69 -12.36
N THR A 174 16.61 -7.66 -11.47
CA THR A 174 17.06 -7.40 -10.09
C THR A 174 18.00 -8.48 -9.55
N ALA A 175 19.31 -8.22 -9.67
CA ALA A 175 20.38 -9.19 -9.40
C ALA A 175 20.34 -9.82 -7.99
N ASN A 176 19.92 -9.07 -6.96
CA ASN A 176 19.87 -9.54 -5.57
C ASN A 176 18.56 -10.26 -5.18
N MET A 177 17.46 -10.04 -5.92
CA MET A 177 16.19 -10.76 -5.73
C MET A 177 16.19 -12.18 -6.30
N ASN A 178 17.25 -12.54 -7.02
CA ASN A 178 17.31 -13.76 -7.82
C ASN A 178 17.10 -15.04 -7.01
N GLU A 179 17.59 -15.13 -5.78
CA GLU A 179 17.42 -16.36 -4.98
C GLU A 179 15.97 -16.57 -4.55
N ALA A 180 15.34 -15.55 -3.94
CA ALA A 180 13.96 -15.62 -3.48
C ALA A 180 12.98 -15.89 -4.63
N PHE A 181 13.19 -15.21 -5.78
CA PHE A 181 12.41 -15.43 -7.00
C PHE A 181 12.63 -16.82 -7.56
N THR A 182 13.87 -17.28 -7.69
CA THR A 182 14.18 -18.64 -8.19
C THR A 182 13.51 -19.70 -7.33
N LYS A 183 13.61 -19.57 -6.00
CA LYS A 183 12.96 -20.46 -5.04
C LYS A 183 11.44 -20.44 -5.20
N CYS A 184 10.83 -19.26 -5.30
CA CYS A 184 9.39 -19.11 -5.49
C CYS A 184 8.90 -19.69 -6.82
N ILE A 185 9.60 -19.40 -7.92
CA ILE A 185 9.30 -19.91 -9.27
C ILE A 185 9.40 -21.44 -9.32
N SER A 186 10.35 -22.05 -8.59
CA SER A 186 10.47 -23.51 -8.54
C SER A 186 9.21 -24.20 -8.02
N TYR A 187 8.45 -23.55 -7.12
CA TYR A 187 7.18 -24.09 -6.62
C TYR A 187 6.07 -24.08 -7.67
N LEU A 188 6.16 -23.28 -8.72
CA LEU A 188 5.15 -23.20 -9.77
C LEU A 188 5.27 -24.34 -10.80
N GLN A 189 6.39 -25.07 -10.79
CA GLN A 189 6.61 -26.20 -11.68
C GLN A 189 6.13 -27.49 -11.00
N PRO A 190 5.17 -28.23 -11.59
CA PRO A 190 4.75 -29.51 -11.05
C PRO A 190 5.88 -30.55 -11.16
N PRO A 191 6.03 -31.46 -10.19
CA PRO A 191 6.89 -32.63 -10.33
C PRO A 191 6.51 -33.47 -11.55
N HIS A 192 7.47 -34.20 -12.11
CA HIS A 192 7.21 -35.10 -13.24
C HIS A 192 6.05 -36.05 -12.96
N GLY A 193 5.06 -36.06 -13.86
CA GLY A 193 3.87 -36.92 -13.77
C GLY A 193 2.79 -36.45 -12.79
N ALA A 194 3.00 -35.35 -12.05
CA ALA A 194 1.98 -34.79 -11.18
C ALA A 194 0.91 -34.02 -11.97
N SER A 195 -0.35 -34.14 -11.53
CA SER A 195 -1.44 -33.32 -12.07
C SER A 195 -1.22 -31.85 -11.71
N LEU A 196 -1.28 -30.96 -12.71
CA LEU A 196 -1.13 -29.52 -12.52
C LEU A 196 -2.17 -28.94 -11.55
N SER A 197 -3.42 -29.40 -11.64
CA SER A 197 -4.50 -28.90 -10.78
C SER A 197 -4.30 -29.29 -9.31
N VAL A 198 -3.82 -30.51 -9.06
CA VAL A 198 -3.48 -30.99 -7.71
C VAL A 198 -2.27 -30.22 -7.18
N HIS A 199 -1.23 -30.03 -8.01
CA HIS A 199 -0.04 -29.26 -7.65
C HIS A 199 -0.37 -27.82 -7.26
N MET A 200 -1.17 -27.11 -8.07
CA MET A 200 -1.53 -25.72 -7.79
C MET A 200 -2.39 -25.58 -6.53
N ARG A 201 -3.19 -26.59 -6.18
CA ARG A 201 -3.88 -26.63 -4.87
C ARG A 201 -2.88 -26.72 -3.73
N ILE A 202 -1.86 -27.58 -3.83
CA ILE A 202 -0.78 -27.70 -2.83
C ILE A 202 -0.03 -26.37 -2.70
N VAL A 203 0.35 -25.75 -3.82
CA VAL A 203 1.00 -24.43 -3.83
C VAL A 203 0.13 -23.41 -3.10
N SER A 204 -1.16 -23.31 -3.42
CA SER A 204 -2.04 -22.37 -2.71
C SER A 204 -2.16 -22.64 -1.21
N THR A 205 -2.13 -23.89 -0.77
CA THR A 205 -2.14 -24.20 0.67
C THR A 205 -0.83 -23.84 1.36
N LYS A 206 0.30 -23.95 0.63
CA LYS A 206 1.63 -23.59 1.11
C LYS A 206 1.82 -22.07 1.18
N PHE A 207 1.12 -21.32 0.34
CA PHE A 207 1.15 -19.86 0.31
C PHE A 207 -0.26 -19.28 0.59
N PRO A 208 -0.74 -19.29 1.85
CA PRO A 208 -2.06 -18.73 2.18
C PRO A 208 -2.11 -17.23 1.91
N ILE A 209 -3.15 -16.78 1.21
CA ILE A 209 -3.32 -15.37 0.83
C ILE A 209 -3.41 -14.44 2.05
N ASP A 210 -4.03 -14.88 3.15
CA ASP A 210 -4.19 -14.04 4.35
C ASP A 210 -2.86 -13.76 5.05
N LYS A 211 -2.02 -14.80 5.17
CA LYS A 211 -0.66 -14.69 5.73
C LYS A 211 0.21 -13.81 4.85
N PHE A 212 0.09 -14.00 3.53
CA PHE A 212 0.77 -13.14 2.56
C PHE A 212 0.34 -11.68 2.72
N LYS A 213 -0.96 -11.37 2.77
CA LYS A 213 -1.45 -10.02 3.02
C LYS A 213 -0.90 -9.45 4.34
N CYS A 214 -0.79 -10.27 5.41
CA CYS A 214 -0.19 -9.81 6.67
C CYS A 214 1.24 -9.33 6.45
N ALA A 215 2.05 -10.18 5.82
CA ALA A 215 3.46 -9.89 5.58
C ALA A 215 3.67 -8.67 4.67
N VAL A 216 2.75 -8.44 3.72
CA VAL A 216 2.74 -7.20 2.92
C VAL A 216 2.47 -5.99 3.82
N PHE A 217 1.41 -6.00 4.64
CA PHE A 217 1.10 -4.88 5.55
C PHE A 217 2.21 -4.63 6.57
N ASP A 218 2.84 -5.67 7.11
CA ASP A 218 4.02 -5.54 7.98
C ASP A 218 5.18 -4.83 7.26
N THR A 219 5.33 -5.08 5.96
CA THR A 219 6.35 -4.42 5.14
C THR A 219 5.97 -2.96 4.86
N LEU A 220 4.69 -2.65 4.63
CA LEU A 220 4.20 -1.26 4.53
C LEU A 220 4.42 -0.50 5.84
N ALA A 221 4.23 -1.15 6.99
CA ALA A 221 4.55 -0.58 8.29
C ALA A 221 6.04 -0.23 8.42
N LYS A 222 6.93 -1.09 7.90
CA LYS A 222 8.38 -0.81 7.87
C LYS A 222 8.72 0.34 6.93
N ILE A 223 8.07 0.43 5.77
CA ILE A 223 8.23 1.58 4.87
C ILE A 223 7.84 2.87 5.59
N MET A 224 6.69 2.90 6.27
CA MET A 224 6.25 4.09 7.00
C MET A 224 7.23 4.56 8.09
N LYS A 225 8.03 3.64 8.66
CA LYS A 225 9.03 3.98 9.68
C LYS A 225 10.29 4.63 9.11
N VAL A 226 10.57 4.47 7.82
CA VAL A 226 11.76 5.04 7.16
C VAL A 226 11.45 6.33 6.39
N LEU A 227 10.18 6.71 6.32
CA LEU A 227 9.70 7.98 5.77
C LEU A 227 9.66 9.05 6.87
N GLU A 228 9.84 10.30 6.47
CA GLU A 228 9.76 11.43 7.39
C GLU A 228 8.35 11.60 7.96
N PRO A 229 8.19 11.73 9.29
CA PRO A 229 6.89 11.98 9.88
C PRO A 229 6.38 13.37 9.48
N PRO A 230 5.08 13.56 9.21
CA PRO A 230 4.51 14.88 8.95
C PRO A 230 4.78 15.84 10.09
N VAL A 231 5.01 17.12 9.77
CA VAL A 231 5.24 18.19 10.75
C VAL A 231 4.14 18.22 11.82
N LEU A 232 2.87 18.05 11.43
CA LEU A 232 1.76 18.03 12.38
C LEU A 232 1.87 16.87 13.39
N ILE A 233 2.29 15.68 12.95
CA ILE A 233 2.56 14.55 13.86
C ILE A 233 3.76 14.82 14.78
N GLN A 234 4.79 15.50 14.27
CA GLN A 234 5.95 15.90 15.07
C GLN A 234 5.56 16.87 16.19
N LEU A 235 4.71 17.86 15.87
CA LEU A 235 4.18 18.82 16.83
C LEU A 235 3.30 18.16 17.90
N GLU A 236 2.45 17.20 17.52
CA GLU A 236 1.66 16.39 18.46
C GLU A 236 2.55 15.60 19.43
N ARG A 237 3.68 15.05 18.94
CA ARG A 237 4.67 14.31 19.76
C ARG A 237 5.57 15.20 20.61
N GLY A 238 5.43 16.53 20.46
CA GLY A 238 6.14 17.53 21.24
C GLY A 238 7.61 17.73 20.85
N GLN A 239 8.00 17.33 19.64
CA GLN A 239 9.34 17.60 19.13
C GLN A 239 9.32 17.75 17.60
N LEU A 240 9.57 18.96 17.12
CA LEU A 240 9.80 19.25 15.71
C LEU A 240 11.25 18.90 15.35
N TRP A 241 11.45 18.30 14.17
CA TRP A 241 12.77 17.97 13.67
C TRP A 241 13.65 19.23 13.57
N GLY A 242 14.92 19.10 13.98
CA GLY A 242 15.85 20.23 14.05
C GLY A 242 15.70 21.12 15.29
N LEU A 243 14.66 20.92 16.12
CA LEU A 243 14.47 21.60 17.39
C LEU A 243 14.54 20.63 18.58
N SER A 244 15.01 21.13 19.72
CA SER A 244 14.81 20.47 21.01
C SER A 244 13.33 20.52 21.42
N ARG A 245 12.95 19.70 22.40
CA ARG A 245 11.60 19.76 23.00
C ARG A 245 11.30 21.12 23.63
N ALA A 246 12.30 21.77 24.23
CA ALA A 246 12.14 23.09 24.81
C ALA A 246 11.89 24.16 23.75
N GLU A 247 12.67 24.15 22.66
CA GLU A 247 12.48 25.06 21.51
C GLU A 247 11.14 24.81 20.81
N THR A 248 10.75 23.55 20.64
CA THR A 248 9.44 23.19 20.08
C THR A 248 8.30 23.72 20.96
N LYS A 249 8.42 23.59 22.30
CA LYS A 249 7.43 24.13 23.23
C LYS A 249 7.34 25.65 23.14
N GLN A 250 8.48 26.34 23.12
CA GLN A 250 8.52 27.80 22.96
C GLN A 250 7.90 28.24 21.63
N LEU A 251 8.15 27.51 20.54
CA LEU A 251 7.51 27.76 19.25
C LEU A 251 5.98 27.60 19.36
N LYS A 252 5.50 26.47 19.90
CA LYS A 252 4.07 26.20 20.12
C LYS A 252 3.40 27.32 20.91
N GLU A 253 4.00 27.75 22.02
CA GLU A 253 3.50 28.86 22.85
C GLU A 253 3.42 30.18 22.05
N ARG A 254 4.43 30.49 21.22
CA ARG A 254 4.45 31.69 20.38
C ARG A 254 3.36 31.71 19.31
N VAL A 255 2.99 30.56 18.75
CA VAL A 255 1.97 30.45 17.70
C VAL A 255 0.59 30.06 18.24
N GLY A 256 0.41 30.00 19.56
CA GLY A 256 -0.87 29.71 20.20
C GLY A 256 -1.31 28.24 20.15
N LEU A 257 -0.40 27.32 19.82
CA LEU A 257 -0.63 25.87 19.88
C LEU A 257 -0.36 25.39 21.31
N LYS A 258 -1.35 24.79 21.97
CA LYS A 258 -1.19 24.22 23.32
C LYS A 258 -0.58 22.82 23.26
#